data_AF-A0A3D1YY02-F1
#
_entry.id   AF-A0A3D1YY02-F1
#
_cell.length_a   1.000
_cell.length_b   1.000
_cell.length_c   1.000
_cell.angle_alpha   90.00
_cell.angle_beta   90.00
_cell.angle_gamma   90.00
#
_symmetry.space_group_name_H-M   'P 1'
#
loop_
_entity.id
_entity.type
_entity.pdbx_description
1 polymer ?
#
loop_
_entity_poly.entity_id
_entity_poly.type
_entity_poly.pdbx_seq_one_letter_code
_entity_poly.pdbx_strand_id
1 'polypeptide(L)' 'MILVGKIDPIDMDYFATQVEPEVDGEQIIFTGEVGDAEKRELLKKAACFVLPIQWPEPVG' A
#
# COMPACT_ATOMS: atom_id res chain seq x y z
N MET A 1 -8.97 3.52 -3.86
CA MET A 1 -8.02 2.96 -2.89
C MET A 1 -6.62 3.34 -3.33
N ILE A 2 -5.79 3.83 -2.40
CA ILE A 2 -4.40 4.19 -2.70
C ILE A 2 -3.50 3.24 -1.92
N LEU A 3 -2.67 2.50 -2.65
CA LEU A 3 -1.66 1.58 -2.12
C LEU A 3 -0.32 2.29 -2.11
N VAL A 4 0.32 2.31 -0.93
CA VAL A 4 1.55 3.05 -0.67
C VAL A 4 2.50 2.14 0.07
N GLY A 5 3.74 2.05 -0.40
CA GLY A 5 4.79 1.28 0.25
C GLY A 5 5.83 0.79 -0.73
N LYS A 6 6.99 0.42 -0.18
CA LYS A 6 7.98 -0.35 -0.90
C LYS A 6 7.51 -1.80 -1.07
N ILE A 7 7.89 -2.41 -2.17
CA ILE A 7 7.77 -3.86 -2.38
C ILE A 7 9.12 -4.45 -2.02
N ASP A 8 9.16 -5.31 -1.00
CA ASP A 8 10.40 -6.01 -0.68
C ASP A 8 10.74 -7.03 -1.78
N PRO A 9 12.03 -7.30 -2.06
CA PRO A 9 12.43 -8.19 -3.15
C PRO A 9 11.79 -9.59 -3.08
N ILE A 10 11.51 -10.08 -1.86
CA ILE A 10 10.86 -11.38 -1.64
C ILE A 10 9.38 -11.39 -2.06
N ASP A 11 8.73 -10.22 -2.10
CA ASP A 11 7.31 -10.05 -2.43
C ASP A 11 7.07 -9.66 -3.89
N MET A 12 8.13 -9.48 -4.69
CA MET A 12 8.01 -9.03 -6.09
C MET A 12 7.14 -9.96 -6.93
N ASP A 13 7.33 -11.28 -6.81
CA ASP A 13 6.54 -12.27 -7.56
C ASP A 13 5.05 -12.24 -7.15
N TYR A 14 4.79 -12.06 -5.86
CA TYR A 14 3.42 -11.92 -5.37
C TYR A 14 2.79 -10.63 -5.88
N PHE A 15 3.50 -9.51 -5.79
CA PHE A 15 3.02 -8.23 -6.30
C PHE A 15 2.67 -8.33 -7.79
N ALA A 16 3.60 -8.82 -8.61
CA ALA A 16 3.41 -8.93 -10.06
C ALA A 16 2.25 -9.85 -10.47
N THR A 17 1.98 -10.91 -9.71
CA THR A 17 0.97 -11.90 -10.08
C THR A 17 -0.39 -11.70 -9.42
N GLN A 18 -0.45 -11.06 -8.24
CA GLN A 18 -1.68 -10.93 -7.44
C GLN A 18 -2.14 -9.49 -7.25
N VAL A 19 -1.22 -8.52 -7.23
CA VAL A 19 -1.55 -7.12 -6.89
C VAL A 19 -1.56 -6.23 -8.13
N GLU A 20 -0.48 -6.25 -8.91
CA GLU A 20 -0.31 -5.43 -10.11
C GLU A 20 -1.47 -5.57 -11.13
N PRO A 21 -2.04 -6.76 -11.39
CA PRO A 21 -3.18 -6.90 -12.31
C PRO A 21 -4.44 -6.15 -11.88
N GLU A 22 -4.58 -5.87 -10.59
CA GLU A 22 -5.73 -5.15 -10.03
C GLU A 22 -5.51 -3.62 -10.00
N VAL A 23 -4.29 -3.14 -10.27
CA VAL A 23 -3.96 -1.72 -10.30
C VAL A 23 -4.42 -1.13 -11.64
N ASP A 24 -5.60 -0.52 -11.65
CA ASP A 24 -6.21 0.10 -12.84
C ASP A 24 -5.80 1.56 -13.06
N GLY A 25 -5.19 2.21 -12.07
CA GLY A 25 -4.80 3.62 -12.12
C GLY A 25 -5.95 4.61 -11.91
N GLU A 26 -7.17 4.13 -11.64
CA GLU A 26 -8.36 4.95 -11.39
C GLU A 26 -8.97 4.65 -10.02
N GLN A 27 -9.43 3.41 -9.79
CA GLN A 27 -9.97 2.98 -8.50
C GLN A 27 -8.91 2.42 -7.59
N ILE A 28 -7.87 1.77 -8.12
CA ILE A 28 -6.74 1.23 -7.38
C ILE A 28 -5.47 1.84 -7.94
N ILE A 29 -4.80 2.65 -7.12
CA ILE A 29 -3.60 3.38 -7.50
C ILE A 29 -2.46 2.93 -6.60
N PHE A 30 -1.37 2.43 -7.19
CA PHE A 30 -0.13 2.15 -6.48
C PHE A 30 0.89 3.26 -6.73
N THR A 31 1.32 3.95 -5.68
CA THR A 31 2.27 5.08 -5.79
C THR A 31 3.70 4.72 -5.41
N GLY A 32 3.96 3.47 -5.01
CA GLY A 32 5.24 3.08 -4.44
C GLY A 32 5.49 3.72 -3.08
N GLU A 33 6.77 3.91 -2.75
CA GLU A 33 7.18 4.55 -1.50
C GLU A 33 6.99 6.07 -1.57
N VAL A 34 6.39 6.64 -0.52
CA VAL A 34 6.17 8.08 -0.39
C VAL A 34 6.88 8.63 0.83
N GLY A 35 7.25 9.91 0.77
CA GLY A 35 7.83 10.61 1.90
C GLY A 35 6.81 10.93 3.01
N ASP A 36 7.33 11.30 4.17
CA ASP A 36 6.54 11.60 5.38
C ASP A 36 5.44 12.66 5.18
N ALA A 37 5.74 13.71 4.40
CA ALA A 37 4.78 14.78 4.16
C ALA A 37 3.58 14.30 3.35
N GLU A 38 3.84 13.54 2.28
CA GLU A 38 2.82 12.96 1.42
C GLU A 38 2.01 11.88 2.16
N LYS A 39 2.67 11.01 2.93
CA LYS A 39 2.00 10.04 3.81
C LYS A 39 0.98 10.71 4.73
N ARG A 40 1.34 11.83 5.37
CA ARG A 40 0.43 12.60 6.23
C ARG A 40 -0.76 13.16 5.47
N GLU A 41 -0.55 13.69 4.27
CA GLU A 41 -1.63 14.23 3.45
C GLU A 41 -2.60 13.15 2.95
N LEU A 42 -2.09 11.97 2.60
CA LEU A 42 -2.91 10.82 2.24
C LEU A 42 -3.76 10.37 3.43
N LEU A 43 -3.16 10.21 4.61
CA LEU A 43 -3.88 9.78 5.81
C LEU A 43 -4.95 10.78 6.25
N LYS A 44 -4.70 12.10 6.16
CA LYS A 44 -5.69 13.13 6.50
C LYS A 44 -6.95 13.06 5.64
N LYS A 45 -6.82 12.65 4.37
CA LYS A 45 -7.91 12.60 3.38
C LYS A 45 -8.54 11.22 3.27
N ALA A 46 -7.92 10.20 3.86
CA ALA A 46 -8.40 8.83 3.79
C ALA A 46 -9.67 8.65 4.63
N ALA A 47 -10.67 7.98 4.06
CA ALA A 47 -11.85 7.57 4.81
C ALA A 47 -11.53 6.48 5.86
N CYS A 48 -10.55 5.64 5.57
CA CYS A 48 -10.05 4.60 6.46
C CYS A 48 -8.60 4.26 6.14
N PHE A 49 -7.90 3.66 7.10
CA PHE A 49 -6.56 3.10 6.93
C PHE A 49 -6.63 1.59 7.20
N VAL A 50 -6.05 0.78 6.31
CA VAL A 50 -6.13 -0.68 6.35
C VAL A 50 -4.72 -1.25 6.39
N LEU A 51 -4.45 -2.13 7.36
CA LEU A 51 -3.21 -2.88 7.52
C LEU A 51 -3.53 -4.39 7.44
N PRO A 52 -3.45 -5.02 6.26
CA PRO A 52 -3.76 -6.44 6.09
C PRO A 52 -2.58 -7.34 6.49
N ILE A 53 -1.95 -7.04 7.63
CA ILE A 53 -0.79 -7.79 8.13
C ILE A 53 -1.23 -9.16 8.64
N GLN A 54 -0.41 -10.19 8.39
CA GLN A 54 -0.73 -11.58 8.71
C GLN A 54 0.05 -12.13 9.91
N TRP A 55 0.98 -11.36 10.47
CA TRP A 55 1.75 -11.73 11.66
C TRP A 55 1.17 -11.06 12.92
N PRO A 56 1.43 -11.64 14.12
CA PRO A 56 1.07 -10.98 15.37
C PRO A 56 1.91 -9.71 15.55
N GLU A 57 1.27 -8.56 15.41
CA GLU A 57 1.91 -7.27 15.58
C GLU A 57 2.18 -7.00 17.07
N PRO A 58 3.42 -6.66 17.47
CA PRO A 58 3.77 -6.44 18.87
C PRO A 58 3.02 -5.26 19.50
N VAL A 59 2.81 -4.19 18.71
CA VAL A 59 2.04 -2.98 19.04
C VAL A 59 1.52 -2.38 17.74
N GLY A 60 0.23 -2.03 17.70
CA GLY A 60 -0.42 -1.34 16.57
C GLY A 60 -0.48 0.17 16.75
#